data_AF-A0A3L9JL69-F1
#
_entry.id   AF-A0A3L9JL69-F1
#
_cell.length_a   1.000
_cell.length_b   1.000
_cell.length_c   1.000
_cell.angle_alpha   90.00
_cell.angle_beta   90.00
_cell.angle_gamma   90.00
#
_symmetry.space_group_name_H-M   'P 1'
#
loop_
_entity.id
_entity.type
_entity.pdbx_description
1 polymer ?
#
loop_
_entity_poly.entity_id
_entity_poly.type
_entity_poly.pdbx_seq_one_letter_code
_entity_poly.pdbx_strand_id
1 'polypeptide(L)' 'AQLAALRPEVAEQTETMEQAMRLLAPRVQPGDMVLLSPACASLDQFKNFEQRGNEFARLAKELG' A
#
# COMPACT_ATOMS: atom_id res chain seq x y z
N ALA A 1 -2.10 -7.76 -14.53
CA ALA A 1 -2.39 -7.81 -13.08
C ALA A 1 -3.03 -9.15 -12.72
N GLN A 2 -2.24 -10.23 -12.61
CA GLN A 2 -2.75 -11.58 -12.33
C GLN A 2 -2.68 -11.97 -10.85
N LEU A 3 -1.84 -11.29 -10.04
CA LEU A 3 -1.61 -11.66 -8.64
C LEU A 3 -2.86 -11.50 -7.76
N ALA A 4 -3.60 -10.39 -7.89
CA ALA A 4 -4.84 -10.20 -7.13
C ALA A 4 -5.90 -11.26 -7.46
N ALA A 5 -5.94 -11.71 -8.73
CA ALA A 5 -6.85 -12.76 -9.17
C ALA A 5 -6.52 -14.16 -8.61
N LEU A 6 -5.32 -14.37 -8.04
CA LEU A 6 -4.98 -15.64 -7.38
C LEU A 6 -5.71 -15.82 -6.04
N ARG A 7 -6.08 -14.71 -5.39
CA ARG A 7 -6.73 -14.68 -4.07
C ARG A 7 -7.76 -13.53 -3.98
N PRO A 8 -8.82 -13.54 -4.82
CA PRO A 8 -9.74 -12.42 -4.96
C PRO A 8 -10.53 -12.08 -3.69
N GLU A 9 -10.57 -13.00 -2.72
CA GLU A 9 -11.26 -12.82 -1.44
C GLU A 9 -10.45 -12.03 -0.40
N VAL A 10 -9.15 -11.84 -0.62
CA VAL A 10 -8.25 -11.10 0.30
C VAL A 10 -7.35 -10.09 -0.40
N ALA A 11 -7.35 -10.05 -1.73
CA ALA A 11 -6.55 -9.12 -2.52
C ALA A 11 -7.42 -8.09 -3.24
N GLU A 12 -7.06 -6.82 -3.12
CA GLU A 12 -7.66 -5.73 -3.88
C GLU A 12 -6.60 -5.01 -4.71
N GLN A 13 -7.00 -4.52 -5.88
CA GLN A 13 -6.13 -3.78 -6.79
C GLN A 13 -6.57 -2.32 -6.84
N THR A 14 -5.61 -1.42 -6.61
CA THR A 14 -5.77 0.02 -6.76
C THR A 14 -4.73 0.56 -7.73
N GLU A 15 -4.91 1.80 -8.19
CA GLU A 15 -3.95 2.44 -9.10
C GLU A 15 -2.76 3.01 -8.32
N THR A 16 -3.01 3.66 -7.18
CA THR A 16 -1.95 4.29 -6.38
C THR A 16 -1.79 3.68 -5.00
N MET A 17 -0.60 3.86 -4.41
CA MET A 17 -0.32 3.48 -3.03
C MET A 17 -1.21 4.24 -2.03
N GLU A 18 -1.53 5.51 -2.30
CA GLU A 18 -2.44 6.28 -1.44
C GLU A 18 -3.86 5.68 -1.42
N GLN A 19 -4.38 5.26 -2.58
CA GLN A 19 -5.66 4.58 -2.64
C GLN A 19 -5.65 3.28 -1.83
N ALA A 20 -4.59 2.47 -1.94
CA ALA A 20 -4.42 1.25 -1.16
C ALA A 20 -4.40 1.53 0.36
N MET A 21 -3.68 2.56 0.79
CA MET A 21 -3.59 2.97 2.19
C MET A 21 -4.95 3.41 2.75
N ARG A 22 -5.69 4.26 2.03
CA ARG A 22 -7.02 4.72 2.45
C ARG A 22 -8.04 3.58 2.46
N LEU A 23 -7.89 2.60 1.57
CA LEU A 23 -8.74 1.41 1.51
C LEU A 23 -8.52 0.45 2.69
N LEU A 24 -7.25 0.21 3.07
CA LEU A 24 -6.91 -0.73 4.15
C LEU A 24 -7.07 -0.13 5.55
N ALA A 25 -6.83 1.17 5.72
CA ALA A 25 -6.85 1.85 7.03
C ALA A 25 -8.08 1.54 7.90
N PRO A 26 -9.33 1.63 7.42
CA PRO A 26 -10.51 1.35 8.26
C PRO A 26 -10.68 -0.13 8.63
N ARG A 27 -9.88 -1.04 8.07
CA ARG A 27 -9.96 -2.49 8.31
C ARG A 27 -8.94 -2.96 9.34
N VAL A 28 -7.86 -2.20 9.55
CA VAL A 28 -6.77 -2.54 10.47
C VAL A 28 -7.30 -2.61 11.91
N GLN A 29 -6.94 -3.68 12.62
CA GLN A 29 -7.31 -3.90 14.02
C GLN A 29 -6.08 -3.84 14.94
N PRO A 30 -6.26 -3.61 16.25
CA PRO A 30 -5.18 -3.76 17.22
C PRO A 30 -4.54 -5.14 17.14
N GLY A 31 -3.22 -5.19 16.93
CA GLY A 31 -2.45 -6.43 16.74
C GLY A 31 -2.07 -6.71 15.28
N ASP A 32 -2.67 -6.01 14.32
CA ASP A 32 -2.31 -6.13 12.90
C ASP A 32 -0.99 -5.39 12.57
N MET A 33 -0.39 -5.77 11.44
CA MET A 33 0.79 -5.11 10.88
C MET A 33 0.49 -4.65 9.45
N VAL A 34 0.81 -3.39 9.15
CA VAL A 34 0.80 -2.86 7.78
C VAL A 34 2.23 -2.80 7.25
N LEU A 35 2.53 -3.57 6.20
CA LEU A 35 3.87 -3.68 5.63
C LEU A 35 3.90 -3.18 4.18
N LEU A 36 4.74 -2.18 3.90
CA LEU A 36 5.13 -1.81 2.54
C LEU A 36 6.36 -2.61 2.09
N SER A 37 6.13 -3.69 1.33
CA SER A 37 7.18 -4.48 0.67
C SER A 37 6.79 -4.78 -0.78
N PRO A 38 6.93 -3.82 -1.70
CA PRO A 38 6.24 -3.84 -3.00
C PRO A 38 6.87 -4.76 -4.05
N ALA A 39 8.04 -5.36 -3.80
CA ALA A 39 8.78 -6.21 -4.75
C ALA A 39 9.06 -5.59 -6.15
N CYS A 40 8.79 -4.30 -6.34
CA CYS A 40 8.87 -3.58 -7.61
C CYS A 40 9.60 -2.23 -7.46
N ALA A 41 10.22 -1.78 -8.56
CA ALA A 41 10.74 -0.42 -8.69
C ALA A 41 9.62 0.61 -8.48
N SER A 42 9.97 1.84 -8.09
CA SER A 42 8.98 2.92 -7.84
C SER A 42 8.88 3.93 -8.98
N LEU A 43 9.67 3.77 -10.04
CA LEU A 43 9.95 4.81 -11.04
C LEU A 43 8.76 5.17 -11.95
N ASP A 44 7.70 4.37 -11.91
CA ASP A 44 6.44 4.59 -12.61
C ASP A 44 5.57 5.68 -11.96
N GLN A 45 5.57 5.76 -10.64
CA GLN A 45 4.72 6.70 -9.87
C GLN A 45 5.51 7.66 -8.98
N PHE A 46 6.79 7.37 -8.72
CA PHE A 46 7.65 8.14 -7.83
C PHE A 46 9.02 8.34 -8.45
N LYS A 47 9.72 9.40 -8.02
CA LYS A 47 11.09 9.70 -8.44
C LYS A 47 12.10 8.63 -8.04
N ASN A 48 11.94 8.05 -6.86
CA ASN A 48 12.80 7.03 -6.28
C ASN A 48 12.06 6.27 -5.16
N PHE A 49 12.71 5.27 -4.56
CA PHE A 49 12.04 4.42 -3.56
C PHE A 49 11.91 5.13 -2.22
N GLU A 50 12.79 6.08 -1.91
CA GLU A 50 12.74 6.91 -0.71
C GLU A 50 11.52 7.82 -0.73
N GLN A 51 11.17 8.43 -1.87
CA GLN A 51 9.95 9.22 -1.99
C GLN A 51 8.70 8.36 -1.71
N ARG A 52 8.65 7.15 -2.26
CA ARG A 52 7.56 6.18 -1.97
C ARG A 52 7.50 5.83 -0.49
N GLY A 53 8.65 5.57 0.15
CA GLY A 53 8.73 5.28 1.58
C GLY A 53 8.29 6.45 2.47
N ASN A 54 8.71 7.66 2.13
CA ASN A 54 8.30 8.88 2.84
C ASN A 54 6.80 9.13 2.73
N GLU A 55 6.21 8.90 1.56
CA GLU A 55 4.78 9.03 1.36
C GLU A 55 3.99 7.98 2.17
N PHE A 56 4.46 6.74 2.21
CA PHE A 56 3.88 5.72 3.08
C PHE A 56 3.95 6.11 4.57
N ALA A 57 5.12 6.58 5.03
CA ALA A 57 5.29 7.01 6.42
C ALA A 57 4.40 8.22 6.77
N ARG A 58 4.19 9.15 5.83
CA ARG A 58 3.27 10.28 5.98
C ARG A 58 1.83 9.79 6.13
N LEU A 59 1.37 8.92 5.23
CA LEU A 59 0.02 8.36 5.25
C LEU A 59 -0.22 7.47 6.48
N ALA A 60 0.77 6.69 6.91
CA ALA A 60 0.67 5.87 8.11
C ALA A 60 0.44 6.70 9.39
N LYS A 61 1.01 7.91 9.46
CA LYS A 61 0.76 8.86 10.56
C LYS A 61 -0.59 9.58 10.44
N GLU A 62 -1.13 9.72 9.23
CA GLU A 62 -2.42 10.36 8.97
C GLU A 62 -3.60 9.41 9.24
N LEU A 63 -3.43 8.12 8.92
CA LEU A 63 -4.51 7.13 8.90
C LEU A 63 -4.49 6.11 10.06
N GLY A 64 -3.37 6.02 10.79
CA GLY A 64 -3.24 5.21 12.01
C GLY A 64 -3.60 6.01 13.25
#